data_AF-A0A4R1HSY5-F1
#
_entry.id   AF-A0A4R1HSY5-F1
#
_cell.length_a   1.000
_cell.length_b   1.000
_cell.length_c   1.000
_cell.angle_alpha   90.00
_cell.angle_beta   90.00
_cell.angle_gamma   90.00
#
_symmetry.space_group_name_H-M   'P 1'
#
loop_
_entity.id
_entity.type
_entity.pdbx_description
1 polymer ?
#
loop_
_entity_poly.entity_id
_entity_poly.type
_entity_poly.pdbx_seq_one_letter_code
_entity_poly.pdbx_strand_id
1 'polypeptide(L)'
;MPDLVPPMLPAAGELDEATDASRWAVEFAWVGHRCVAYARPGRVRLLSSTARSVTGSFPDLAPLGDQAPGAGMVLDGVVVALDEAGRPSRPSLMRRTATVRPDPKLVEEVPVGYVATDLLWCDGRRTADLPYRDRRRELEELGLGSPILVPPSFSLDEADLVVRTAEQYGLESLHLKRLDVPYQPGRRTRHWLRVPLRRRRQALVCGWVPVSRDGTRSGWPRSGPDRIAAVLLGLPGPDGPEYVGRVGLGASQDREDVAAIVAAPRTDVPPFRVGGADAGRSASTGVPAEIAEQARWLEPGLVALVEHRGRTAAGRLVLPSWLGLVAPDDIEPELESEWPEPVPEPPAEPEAPTAEIEEAPPAPWHGSLSRRLEQHFVYNTLNTIAALVRTDPPRARELLLGFADLSRAADRAGEASIRLDEELAAVRAYLEIEHARFGSRLETSVPDAGDLAGAPVPPLAVLAAVREAVQQWVEPHPEGGSVAVTTGDGECLVTAAVGESGEPVVVLALPLVAGPS
;
A
#
# COMPACT_ATOMS: atom_id res chain seq x y z
N MET A 1 -1.56 -21.27 -23.72
CA MET A 1 -2.12 -20.13 -22.95
C MET A 1 -3.52 -19.82 -23.45
N PRO A 2 -4.53 -19.66 -22.57
CA PRO A 2 -5.90 -19.29 -22.97
C PRO A 2 -5.99 -17.85 -23.49
N ASP A 3 -6.97 -17.58 -24.36
CA ASP A 3 -7.21 -16.24 -24.91
C ASP A 3 -7.89 -15.30 -23.91
N LEU A 4 -8.77 -15.84 -23.07
CA LEU A 4 -9.50 -15.11 -22.05
C LEU A 4 -9.77 -16.00 -20.83
N VAL A 5 -9.45 -15.47 -19.65
CA VAL A 5 -9.89 -15.98 -18.35
C VAL A 5 -10.72 -14.88 -17.68
N PRO A 6 -12.04 -15.03 -17.57
CA PRO A 6 -12.87 -14.07 -16.87
C PRO A 6 -12.47 -13.99 -15.38
N PRO A 7 -12.24 -12.80 -14.81
CA PRO A 7 -11.85 -12.70 -13.42
C PRO A 7 -12.94 -13.23 -12.48
N MET A 8 -12.55 -14.01 -11.48
CA MET A 8 -13.38 -14.40 -10.34
C MET A 8 -13.73 -13.15 -9.52
N LEU A 9 -14.88 -13.10 -8.86
CA LEU A 9 -15.33 -11.92 -8.12
C LEU A 9 -15.45 -12.23 -6.63
N PRO A 10 -14.96 -11.34 -5.74
CA PRO A 10 -15.18 -11.51 -4.31
C PRO A 10 -16.66 -11.28 -3.96
N ALA A 11 -17.21 -12.04 -3.01
CA ALA A 11 -18.44 -11.66 -2.31
C ALA A 11 -18.13 -10.62 -1.23
N ALA A 12 -19.13 -9.84 -0.80
CA ALA A 12 -18.99 -9.08 0.45
C ALA A 12 -19.00 -10.07 1.63
N GLY A 13 -18.21 -9.80 2.66
CA GLY A 13 -18.18 -10.60 3.88
C GLY A 13 -17.53 -9.85 5.04
N GLU A 14 -17.46 -10.52 6.18
CA GLU A 14 -16.86 -10.04 7.43
C GLU A 14 -15.74 -10.97 7.89
N LEU A 15 -14.84 -10.47 8.77
CA LEU A 15 -13.67 -11.23 9.21
C LEU A 15 -14.05 -12.43 10.09
N ASP A 16 -15.10 -12.28 10.89
CA ASP A 16 -15.64 -13.30 11.80
C ASP A 16 -16.29 -14.49 11.07
N GLU A 17 -16.64 -14.34 9.80
CA GLU A 17 -17.12 -15.45 8.97
C GLU A 17 -16.04 -16.51 8.72
N ALA A 18 -14.76 -16.14 8.78
CA ALA A 18 -13.64 -17.05 8.61
C ALA A 18 -13.34 -17.78 9.93
N THR A 19 -14.18 -18.73 10.31
CA THR A 19 -14.06 -19.40 11.63
C THR A 19 -12.93 -20.44 11.74
N ASP A 20 -12.37 -20.90 10.61
CA ASP A 20 -11.27 -21.86 10.56
C ASP A 20 -10.03 -21.22 9.94
N ALA A 21 -9.09 -20.77 10.79
CA ALA A 21 -7.87 -20.08 10.38
C ALA A 21 -7.03 -20.87 9.38
N SER A 22 -7.07 -22.20 9.42
CA SER A 22 -6.29 -23.08 8.52
C SER A 22 -6.79 -23.11 7.08
N ARG A 23 -7.96 -22.49 6.80
CA ARG A 23 -8.62 -22.50 5.49
C ARG A 23 -8.61 -21.17 4.77
N TRP A 24 -8.12 -20.11 5.40
CA TRP A 24 -8.19 -18.76 4.84
C TRP A 24 -6.82 -18.09 4.80
N ALA A 25 -6.54 -17.48 3.66
CA ALA A 25 -5.51 -16.46 3.52
C ALA A 25 -6.13 -15.08 3.65
N VAL A 26 -5.39 -14.16 4.26
CA VAL A 26 -5.67 -12.73 4.35
C VAL A 26 -4.70 -12.01 3.42
N GLU A 27 -5.23 -11.18 2.52
CA GLU A 27 -4.45 -10.30 1.65
C GLU A 27 -4.96 -8.86 1.75
N PHE A 28 -4.08 -7.89 1.49
CA PHE A 28 -4.50 -6.51 1.26
C PHE A 28 -5.41 -6.41 0.02
N ALA A 29 -6.54 -5.71 0.14
CA ALA A 29 -7.35 -5.39 -1.03
C ALA A 29 -6.87 -4.07 -1.66
N TRP A 30 -5.84 -4.19 -2.50
CA TRP A 30 -5.24 -3.07 -3.22
C TRP A 30 -6.28 -2.30 -4.05
N VAL A 31 -6.24 -0.97 -3.94
CA VAL A 31 -7.11 -0.08 -4.71
C VAL A 31 -6.43 0.23 -6.04
N GLY A 32 -7.08 -0.15 -7.15
CA GLY A 32 -6.56 0.16 -8.47
C GLY A 32 -7.41 -0.40 -9.60
N HIS A 33 -6.79 -0.54 -10.78
CA HIS A 33 -7.45 -0.99 -12.00
C HIS A 33 -7.21 -2.48 -12.15
N ARG A 34 -8.21 -3.28 -11.77
CA ARG A 34 -8.12 -4.74 -11.89
C ARG A 34 -8.00 -5.16 -13.35
N CYS A 35 -6.94 -5.91 -13.65
CA CYS A 35 -6.75 -6.50 -14.97
C CYS A 35 -6.02 -7.85 -14.88
N VAL A 36 -6.34 -8.71 -15.85
CA VAL A 36 -5.66 -10.00 -16.06
C VAL A 36 -4.54 -9.77 -17.07
N ALA A 37 -3.31 -10.09 -16.67
CA ALA A 37 -2.13 -9.99 -17.52
C ALA A 37 -1.84 -11.32 -18.21
N TYR A 38 -1.63 -11.27 -19.52
CA TYR A 38 -1.22 -12.40 -20.35
C TYR A 38 0.18 -12.09 -20.86
N ALA A 39 1.17 -12.78 -20.32
CA ALA A 39 2.57 -12.51 -20.61
C ALA A 39 3.20 -13.70 -21.35
N ARG A 40 3.97 -13.38 -22.38
CA ARG A 40 4.88 -14.28 -23.09
C ARG A 40 6.18 -13.52 -23.33
N PRO A 41 7.30 -14.21 -23.60
CA PRO A 41 8.55 -13.56 -23.96
C PRO A 41 8.36 -12.42 -24.97
N GLY A 42 8.75 -11.20 -24.59
CA GLY A 42 8.65 -9.98 -25.38
C GLY A 42 7.23 -9.45 -25.65
N ARG A 43 6.17 -10.00 -25.03
CA ARG A 43 4.79 -9.56 -25.27
C ARG A 43 3.89 -9.66 -24.04
N VAL A 44 3.28 -8.53 -23.70
CA VAL A 44 2.24 -8.43 -22.66
C VAL A 44 0.91 -8.01 -23.28
N ARG A 45 -0.18 -8.56 -22.75
CA ARG A 45 -1.54 -8.09 -22.99
C ARG A 45 -2.27 -7.98 -21.66
N LEU A 46 -2.88 -6.82 -21.41
CA LEU A 46 -3.65 -6.54 -20.20
C LEU A 46 -5.13 -6.41 -20.54
N LEU A 47 -5.97 -7.21 -19.91
CA LEU A 47 -7.43 -7.13 -20.06
C LEU A 47 -8.09 -6.69 -18.76
N SER A 48 -8.92 -5.65 -18.81
CA SER A 48 -9.72 -5.21 -17.67
C SER A 48 -10.72 -6.28 -17.22
N SER A 49 -11.36 -6.04 -16.08
CA SER A 49 -12.43 -6.91 -15.57
C SER A 49 -13.59 -7.16 -16.55
N THR A 50 -13.80 -6.28 -17.53
CA THR A 50 -14.81 -6.41 -18.60
C THR A 50 -14.21 -6.88 -19.93
N ALA A 51 -13.03 -7.52 -19.90
CA ALA A 51 -12.29 -8.01 -21.07
C ALA A 51 -11.90 -6.95 -22.11
N ARG A 52 -11.84 -5.67 -21.73
CA ARG A 52 -11.34 -4.60 -22.61
C ARG A 52 -9.82 -4.54 -22.52
N SER A 53 -9.15 -4.41 -23.67
CA SER A 53 -7.70 -4.21 -23.65
C SER A 53 -7.35 -2.86 -23.06
N VAL A 54 -6.52 -2.88 -22.03
CA VAL A 54 -5.90 -1.68 -21.41
C VAL A 54 -4.39 -1.66 -21.61
N THR A 55 -3.85 -2.61 -22.37
CA THR A 55 -2.40 -2.79 -22.63
C THR A 55 -1.69 -1.49 -23.01
N GLY A 56 -2.27 -0.70 -23.92
CA GLY A 56 -1.61 0.52 -24.39
C GLY A 56 -1.49 1.61 -23.32
N SER A 57 -2.37 1.62 -22.32
CA SER A 57 -2.35 2.61 -21.24
C SER A 57 -1.21 2.40 -20.25
N PHE A 58 -0.56 1.21 -20.29
CA PHE A 58 0.46 0.81 -19.33
C PHE A 58 1.70 0.22 -20.03
N PRO A 59 2.40 1.01 -20.88
CA PRO A 59 3.62 0.54 -21.56
C PRO A 59 4.76 0.20 -20.61
N ASP A 60 4.76 0.80 -19.41
CA ASP A 60 5.67 0.53 -18.30
C ASP A 60 5.57 -0.90 -17.76
N LEU A 61 4.46 -1.61 -18.02
CA LEU A 61 4.31 -3.03 -17.66
C LEU A 61 4.80 -4.01 -18.74
N ALA A 62 5.42 -3.52 -19.82
CA ALA A 62 6.04 -4.37 -20.84
C ALA A 62 7.10 -5.35 -20.31
N PRO A 63 7.95 -4.99 -19.31
CA PRO A 63 8.98 -5.90 -18.75
C PRO A 63 8.42 -7.20 -18.17
N LEU A 64 7.13 -7.27 -17.84
CA LEU A 64 6.49 -8.53 -17.44
C LEU A 64 6.58 -9.62 -18.53
N GLY A 65 6.69 -9.23 -19.80
CA GLY A 65 6.88 -10.16 -20.90
C GLY A 65 8.23 -10.87 -20.84
N ASP A 66 9.27 -10.17 -20.43
CA ASP A 66 10.65 -10.70 -20.36
C ASP A 66 10.81 -11.65 -19.16
N GLN A 67 10.05 -11.40 -18.09
CA GLN A 67 9.98 -12.28 -16.93
C GLN A 67 9.09 -13.53 -17.14
N ALA A 68 8.43 -13.65 -18.30
CA ALA A 68 7.50 -14.76 -18.55
C ALA A 68 8.24 -16.06 -18.91
N PRO A 69 7.82 -17.22 -18.35
CA PRO A 69 8.32 -18.53 -18.78
C PRO A 69 8.11 -18.79 -20.27
N GLY A 70 8.80 -19.78 -20.83
CA GLY A 70 8.81 -20.06 -22.28
C GLY A 70 7.44 -20.13 -22.94
N ALA A 71 6.49 -20.91 -22.39
CA ALA A 71 5.13 -20.95 -22.94
C ALA A 71 4.21 -19.81 -22.47
N GLY A 72 4.71 -18.96 -21.55
CA GLY A 72 4.06 -17.78 -20.98
C GLY A 72 3.39 -18.02 -19.62
N MET A 73 2.66 -17.00 -19.15
CA MET A 73 1.86 -17.05 -17.93
C MET A 73 0.62 -16.13 -18.02
N VAL A 74 -0.34 -16.38 -17.13
CA VAL A 74 -1.54 -15.54 -16.94
C VAL A 74 -1.70 -15.20 -15.47
N LEU A 75 -1.69 -13.91 -15.14
CA LEU A 75 -1.78 -13.37 -13.78
C LEU A 75 -3.11 -12.64 -13.57
N ASP A 76 -3.73 -12.77 -12.39
CA ASP A 76 -4.81 -11.89 -11.92
C ASP A 76 -4.24 -10.89 -10.91
N GLY A 77 -4.63 -9.63 -11.06
CA GLY A 77 -4.00 -8.57 -10.29
C GLY A 77 -4.61 -7.20 -10.52
N VAL A 78 -3.94 -6.21 -9.98
CA VAL A 78 -4.40 -4.82 -9.96
C VAL A 78 -3.25 -3.92 -10.37
N VAL A 79 -3.50 -3.06 -11.36
CA VAL A 79 -2.59 -1.95 -11.66
C VAL A 79 -2.81 -0.87 -10.62
N VAL A 80 -1.72 -0.47 -9.96
CA VAL A 80 -1.70 0.60 -8.96
C VAL A 80 -0.83 1.73 -9.49
N ALA A 81 -1.29 2.97 -9.30
CA ALA A 81 -0.45 4.15 -9.47
C ALA A 81 -0.11 4.69 -8.10
N LEU A 82 1.12 5.13 -7.89
CA LEU A 82 1.55 5.75 -6.64
C LEU A 82 1.59 7.28 -6.79
N ASP A 83 1.26 8.00 -5.72
CA ASP A 83 1.53 9.43 -5.62
C ASP A 83 3.03 9.71 -5.38
N GLU A 84 3.40 10.98 -5.24
CA GLU A 84 4.78 11.41 -4.96
C GLU A 84 5.30 10.91 -3.60
N ALA A 85 4.39 10.58 -2.69
CA ALA A 85 4.69 9.98 -1.38
C ALA A 85 4.75 8.45 -1.41
N GLY A 86 4.54 7.82 -2.58
CA GLY A 86 4.59 6.36 -2.73
C GLY A 86 3.29 5.64 -2.32
N ARG A 87 2.16 6.36 -2.16
CA ARG A 87 0.87 5.78 -1.75
C ARG A 87 -0.04 5.49 -2.94
N PRO A 88 -0.85 4.42 -2.93
CA PRO A 88 -1.83 4.17 -3.98
C PRO A 88 -2.77 5.37 -4.20
N SER A 89 -2.82 5.89 -5.43
CA SER A 89 -3.59 7.07 -5.80
C SER A 89 -4.53 6.78 -6.96
N ARG A 90 -5.84 6.80 -6.64
CA ARG A 90 -6.89 6.63 -7.65
C ARG A 90 -6.93 7.79 -8.66
N PRO A 91 -6.77 9.07 -8.27
CA PRO A 91 -6.66 10.16 -9.23
C PRO A 91 -5.51 9.97 -10.23
N SER A 92 -4.31 9.60 -9.73
CA SER A 92 -3.15 9.33 -10.58
C SER A 92 -3.43 8.19 -11.56
N LEU A 93 -4.05 7.10 -11.09
CA LEU A 93 -4.41 5.98 -11.93
C LEU A 93 -5.48 6.33 -12.99
N MET A 94 -6.41 7.23 -12.66
CA MET A 94 -7.41 7.72 -13.62
C MET A 94 -6.77 8.52 -14.75
N ARG A 95 -5.76 9.36 -14.46
CA ARG A 95 -4.96 10.05 -15.50
C ARG A 95 -4.35 9.06 -16.48
N ARG A 96 -3.79 7.95 -15.98
CA ARG A 96 -3.22 6.87 -16.82
C ARG A 96 -4.28 6.15 -17.64
N THR A 97 -5.38 5.74 -17.01
CA THR A 97 -6.42 4.94 -17.67
C THR A 97 -7.21 5.74 -18.72
N ALA A 98 -7.24 7.07 -18.61
CA ALA A 98 -7.88 7.95 -19.60
C ALA A 98 -7.13 8.00 -20.94
N THR A 99 -5.84 7.65 -20.96
CA THR A 99 -4.99 7.75 -22.16
C THR A 99 -4.58 6.36 -22.64
N VAL A 100 -4.98 6.01 -23.88
CA VAL A 100 -4.71 4.68 -24.45
C VAL A 100 -3.25 4.47 -24.83
N ARG A 101 -2.48 5.55 -25.06
CA ARG A 101 -1.05 5.53 -25.34
C ARG A 101 -0.42 6.79 -24.73
N PRO A 102 -0.05 6.76 -23.45
CA PRO A 102 0.54 7.92 -22.79
C PRO A 102 1.91 8.22 -23.40
N ASP A 103 2.24 9.51 -23.53
CA ASP A 103 3.59 9.93 -23.89
C ASP A 103 4.59 9.60 -22.75
N PRO A 104 5.90 9.57 -23.04
CA PRO A 104 6.92 9.23 -22.03
C PRO A 104 6.87 10.11 -20.77
N LYS A 105 6.53 11.41 -20.91
CA LYS A 105 6.45 12.33 -19.78
C LYS A 105 5.36 11.92 -18.81
N LEU A 106 4.18 11.55 -19.31
CA LEU A 106 3.10 11.05 -18.45
C LEU A 106 3.43 9.69 -17.80
N VAL A 107 4.21 8.84 -18.45
CA VAL A 107 4.71 7.58 -17.85
C VAL A 107 5.65 7.86 -16.68
N GLU A 108 6.55 8.83 -16.84
CA GLU A 108 7.51 9.22 -15.82
C GLU A 108 6.84 9.93 -14.63
N GLU A 109 5.90 10.84 -14.90
CA GLU A 109 5.14 11.54 -13.85
C GLU A 109 4.27 10.58 -13.02
N VAL A 110 3.66 9.59 -13.67
CA VAL A 110 2.71 8.67 -13.04
C VAL A 110 3.10 7.22 -13.35
N PRO A 111 4.15 6.70 -12.70
CA PRO A 111 4.56 5.31 -12.85
C PRO A 111 3.47 4.39 -12.28
N VAL A 112 3.27 3.23 -12.92
CA VAL A 112 2.40 2.19 -12.40
C VAL A 112 3.15 0.91 -12.05
N GLY A 113 2.64 0.20 -11.05
CA GLY A 113 3.04 -1.16 -10.71
C GLY A 113 1.91 -2.15 -10.96
N TYR A 114 2.26 -3.41 -11.21
CA TYR A 114 1.28 -4.49 -11.30
C TYR A 114 1.34 -5.36 -10.04
N VAL A 115 0.31 -5.28 -9.22
CA VAL A 115 0.17 -6.11 -8.03
C VAL A 115 -0.46 -7.44 -8.43
N ALA A 116 0.36 -8.47 -8.58
CA ALA A 116 -0.06 -9.83 -8.94
C ALA A 116 -0.57 -10.57 -7.70
N THR A 117 -1.81 -11.07 -7.75
CA THR A 117 -2.50 -11.68 -6.60
C THR A 117 -2.90 -13.14 -6.82
N ASP A 118 -2.81 -13.64 -8.06
CA ASP A 118 -3.09 -15.03 -8.40
C ASP A 118 -2.41 -15.42 -9.73
N LEU A 119 -2.08 -16.71 -9.87
CA LEU A 119 -1.51 -17.31 -11.08
C LEU A 119 -2.53 -18.27 -11.69
N LEU A 120 -3.03 -17.95 -12.88
CA LEU A 120 -4.16 -18.66 -13.51
C LEU A 120 -3.71 -19.68 -14.57
N TRP A 121 -2.55 -19.45 -15.17
CA TRP A 121 -1.92 -20.36 -16.13
C TRP A 121 -0.41 -20.12 -16.15
N CYS A 122 0.39 -21.17 -16.24
CA CYS A 122 1.84 -21.06 -16.32
C CYS A 122 2.41 -22.24 -17.11
N ASP A 123 3.31 -21.93 -18.05
CA ASP A 123 4.13 -22.90 -18.80
C ASP A 123 3.38 -24.15 -19.29
N GLY A 124 2.31 -23.96 -20.07
CA GLY A 124 1.51 -25.07 -20.61
C GLY A 124 0.35 -25.50 -19.70
N ARG A 125 0.41 -25.24 -18.40
CA ARG A 125 -0.51 -25.79 -17.39
C ARG A 125 -1.53 -24.76 -16.88
N ARG A 126 -2.77 -25.22 -16.69
CA ARG A 126 -3.84 -24.46 -16.02
C ARG A 126 -3.66 -24.53 -14.50
N THR A 127 -2.98 -23.55 -13.94
CA THR A 127 -2.82 -23.42 -12.48
C THR A 127 -4.14 -23.03 -11.81
N ALA A 128 -5.08 -22.40 -12.52
CA ALA A 128 -6.41 -22.05 -12.01
C ALA A 128 -7.20 -23.25 -11.41
N ASP A 129 -6.90 -24.48 -11.86
CA ASP A 129 -7.55 -25.71 -11.38
C ASP A 129 -6.97 -26.19 -10.04
N LEU A 130 -5.83 -25.65 -9.60
CA LEU A 130 -5.20 -25.97 -8.33
C LEU A 130 -5.85 -25.20 -7.16
N PRO A 131 -5.78 -25.73 -5.92
CA PRO A 131 -6.09 -24.97 -4.71
C PRO A 131 -5.31 -23.65 -4.64
N TYR A 132 -5.90 -22.60 -4.06
CA TYR A 132 -5.26 -21.28 -3.96
C TYR A 132 -3.89 -21.33 -3.29
N ARG A 133 -3.68 -22.17 -2.26
CA ARG A 133 -2.36 -22.33 -1.63
C ARG A 133 -1.25 -22.70 -2.63
N ASP A 134 -1.56 -23.57 -3.58
CA ASP A 134 -0.59 -24.07 -4.55
C ASP A 134 -0.37 -23.03 -5.64
N ARG A 135 -1.43 -22.35 -6.11
CA ARG A 135 -1.31 -21.22 -7.05
C ARG A 135 -0.49 -20.09 -6.45
N ARG A 136 -0.66 -19.84 -5.15
CA ARG A 136 0.04 -18.78 -4.43
C ARG A 136 1.53 -19.10 -4.28
N ARG A 137 1.87 -20.33 -3.86
CA ARG A 137 3.27 -20.80 -3.82
C ARG A 137 3.92 -20.69 -5.20
N GLU A 138 3.27 -21.19 -6.24
CA GLU A 138 3.81 -21.13 -7.61
C GLU A 138 3.96 -19.68 -8.12
N LEU A 139 3.08 -18.76 -7.72
CA LEU A 139 3.21 -17.33 -8.02
C LEU A 139 4.44 -16.71 -7.35
N GLU A 140 4.71 -17.06 -6.10
CA GLU A 140 5.87 -16.57 -5.34
C GLU A 140 7.17 -17.12 -5.91
N GLU A 141 7.20 -18.41 -6.29
CA GLU A 141 8.35 -19.09 -6.89
C GLU A 141 8.78 -18.53 -8.26
N LEU A 142 7.89 -17.79 -8.96
CA LEU A 142 8.26 -17.10 -10.20
C LEU A 142 9.32 -16.02 -9.97
N GLY A 143 9.45 -15.49 -8.74
CA GLY A 143 10.45 -14.46 -8.42
C GLY A 143 10.31 -13.21 -9.30
N LEU A 144 9.07 -12.79 -9.56
CA LEU A 144 8.78 -11.63 -10.40
C LEU A 144 9.36 -10.35 -9.79
N GLY A 145 10.04 -9.58 -10.62
CA GLY A 145 10.66 -8.32 -10.28
C GLY A 145 9.88 -7.11 -10.77
N SER A 146 10.37 -5.93 -10.41
CA SER A 146 9.85 -4.63 -10.81
C SER A 146 9.53 -4.56 -12.32
N PRO A 147 8.41 -3.92 -12.71
CA PRO A 147 7.44 -3.22 -11.86
C PRO A 147 6.33 -4.12 -11.28
N ILE A 148 6.57 -5.44 -11.20
CA ILE A 148 5.56 -6.41 -10.74
C ILE A 148 5.82 -6.68 -9.27
N LEU A 149 4.75 -6.61 -8.47
CA LEU A 149 4.78 -6.89 -7.05
C LEU A 149 3.90 -8.10 -6.75
N VAL A 150 4.47 -9.08 -6.07
CA VAL A 150 3.73 -10.19 -5.45
C VAL A 150 3.65 -9.92 -3.95
N PRO A 151 2.58 -9.24 -3.46
CA PRO A 151 2.46 -8.87 -2.04
C PRO A 151 2.23 -10.13 -1.20
N PRO A 152 2.67 -10.19 0.06
CA PRO A 152 2.59 -11.38 0.89
C PRO A 152 1.12 -11.80 1.14
N SER A 153 0.95 -13.10 1.39
CA SER A 153 -0.31 -13.68 1.86
C SER A 153 -0.16 -14.09 3.31
N PHE A 154 -1.10 -13.67 4.15
CA PHE A 154 -1.06 -13.88 5.59
C PHE A 154 -2.06 -14.97 6.01
N SER A 155 -1.81 -15.60 7.14
CA SER A 155 -2.79 -16.47 7.78
C SER A 155 -3.86 -15.64 8.48
N LEU A 156 -4.99 -16.27 8.82
CA LEU A 156 -6.04 -15.59 9.56
C LEU A 156 -5.60 -15.19 10.98
N ASP A 157 -4.68 -15.94 11.62
CA ASP A 157 -4.16 -15.60 12.94
C ASP A 157 -3.37 -14.28 12.94
N GLU A 158 -2.92 -13.83 11.76
CA GLU A 158 -2.23 -12.56 11.54
C GLU A 158 -3.19 -11.43 11.13
N ALA A 159 -4.51 -11.68 11.07
CA ALA A 159 -5.47 -10.72 10.53
C ALA A 159 -5.44 -9.36 11.25
N ASP A 160 -5.28 -9.34 12.57
CA ASP A 160 -5.22 -8.09 13.34
C ASP A 160 -4.01 -7.22 12.94
N LEU A 161 -2.86 -7.85 12.67
CA LEU A 161 -1.69 -7.16 12.15
C LEU A 161 -1.98 -6.58 10.77
N VAL A 162 -2.56 -7.40 9.88
CA VAL A 162 -2.90 -7.00 8.52
C VAL A 162 -3.92 -5.86 8.52
N VAL A 163 -4.91 -5.87 9.42
CA VAL A 163 -5.88 -4.78 9.61
C VAL A 163 -5.14 -3.49 9.99
N ARG A 164 -4.31 -3.50 11.04
CA ARG A 164 -3.58 -2.30 11.48
C ARG A 164 -2.68 -1.74 10.38
N THR A 165 -1.96 -2.61 9.68
CA THR A 165 -1.10 -2.21 8.55
C THR A 165 -1.93 -1.63 7.41
N ALA A 166 -3.02 -2.29 7.03
CA ALA A 166 -3.90 -1.80 5.98
C ALA A 166 -4.48 -0.42 6.31
N GLU A 167 -4.84 -0.18 7.58
CA GLU A 167 -5.32 1.11 8.06
C GLU A 167 -4.25 2.21 7.97
N GLN A 168 -3.02 1.90 8.37
CA GLN A 168 -1.86 2.79 8.29
C GLN A 168 -1.57 3.21 6.84
N TYR A 169 -1.69 2.29 5.89
CA TYR A 169 -1.50 2.56 4.46
C TYR A 169 -2.76 3.09 3.75
N GLY A 170 -3.83 3.38 4.49
CA GLY A 170 -5.04 3.99 3.94
C GLY A 170 -5.89 3.05 3.06
N LEU A 171 -5.73 1.74 3.19
CA LEU A 171 -6.57 0.78 2.50
C LEU A 171 -7.97 0.76 3.12
N GLU A 172 -8.97 0.40 2.30
CA GLU A 172 -10.39 0.40 2.71
C GLU A 172 -10.91 -1.01 3.01
N SER A 173 -10.19 -2.05 2.59
CA SER A 173 -10.64 -3.43 2.72
C SER A 173 -9.49 -4.42 2.67
N LEU A 174 -9.77 -5.64 3.12
CA LEU A 174 -8.96 -6.84 2.95
C LEU A 174 -9.66 -7.82 2.01
N HIS A 175 -8.89 -8.77 1.50
CA HIS A 175 -9.40 -9.96 0.84
C HIS A 175 -9.16 -11.18 1.73
N LEU A 176 -10.20 -11.99 1.91
CA LEU A 176 -10.05 -13.35 2.44
C LEU A 176 -10.20 -14.34 1.29
N LYS A 177 -9.25 -15.26 1.14
CA LYS A 177 -9.27 -16.27 0.08
C LYS A 177 -9.22 -17.68 0.70
N ARG A 178 -10.13 -18.55 0.29
CA ARG A 178 -10.13 -19.96 0.66
C ARG A 178 -8.89 -20.66 0.10
N LEU A 179 -8.09 -21.27 0.98
CA LEU A 179 -6.79 -21.86 0.64
C LEU A 179 -6.90 -23.14 -0.20
N ASP A 180 -7.97 -23.90 -0.03
CA ASP A 180 -8.14 -25.26 -0.50
C ASP A 180 -9.08 -25.38 -1.72
N VAL A 181 -9.42 -24.26 -2.37
CA VAL A 181 -10.34 -24.25 -3.51
C VAL A 181 -9.71 -23.73 -4.81
N PRO A 182 -10.12 -24.27 -5.98
CA PRO A 182 -9.73 -23.75 -7.28
C PRO A 182 -10.25 -22.34 -7.54
N TYR A 183 -9.62 -21.65 -8.50
CA TYR A 183 -10.12 -20.39 -9.03
C TYR A 183 -11.42 -20.64 -9.81
N GLN A 184 -12.41 -19.76 -9.68
CA GLN A 184 -13.70 -19.91 -10.37
C GLN A 184 -13.93 -18.74 -11.35
N PRO A 185 -13.43 -18.86 -12.61
CA PRO A 185 -13.50 -17.78 -13.57
C PRO A 185 -14.91 -17.24 -13.76
N GLY A 186 -15.05 -15.90 -13.71
CA GLY A 186 -16.30 -15.19 -13.95
C GLY A 186 -17.38 -15.35 -12.89
N ARG A 187 -17.13 -16.11 -11.81
CA ARG A 187 -18.13 -16.31 -10.74
C ARG A 187 -17.86 -15.40 -9.55
N ARG A 188 -18.94 -14.89 -8.96
CA ARG A 188 -18.91 -14.35 -7.60
C ARG A 188 -19.16 -15.48 -6.61
N THR A 189 -18.27 -15.64 -5.65
CA THR A 189 -18.33 -16.77 -4.71
C THR A 189 -18.03 -16.30 -3.30
N ARG A 190 -18.42 -17.09 -2.29
CA ARG A 190 -17.99 -16.87 -0.91
C ARG A 190 -16.61 -17.46 -0.61
N HIS A 191 -15.92 -18.04 -1.58
CA HIS A 191 -14.54 -18.51 -1.42
C HIS A 191 -13.52 -17.38 -1.48
N TRP A 192 -13.94 -16.22 -1.95
CA TRP A 192 -13.18 -15.00 -1.93
C TRP A 192 -14.09 -13.91 -1.35
N LEU A 193 -13.74 -13.38 -0.19
CA LEU A 193 -14.48 -12.31 0.46
C LEU A 193 -13.70 -11.01 0.33
N ARG A 194 -14.43 -9.91 0.15
CA ARG A 194 -13.93 -8.56 0.36
C ARG A 194 -14.49 -8.06 1.68
N VAL A 195 -13.60 -7.89 2.65
CA VAL A 195 -13.92 -7.49 4.02
C VAL A 195 -13.59 -6.00 4.17
N PRO A 196 -14.58 -5.12 4.35
CA PRO A 196 -14.30 -3.71 4.59
C PRO A 196 -13.58 -3.52 5.93
N LEU A 197 -12.59 -2.63 5.96
CA LEU A 197 -11.98 -2.20 7.22
C LEU A 197 -12.96 -1.25 7.90
N ARG A 198 -13.47 -1.71 9.05
CA ARG A 198 -14.38 -0.96 9.91
C ARG A 198 -13.54 -0.31 10.98
N ARG A 199 -13.40 1.01 10.91
CA ARG A 199 -12.66 1.80 11.90
C ARG A 199 -13.61 2.15 13.03
N ARG A 200 -13.22 1.88 14.27
CA ARG A 200 -13.96 2.34 15.44
C ARG A 200 -13.26 3.55 16.02
N ARG A 201 -14.02 4.56 16.42
CA ARG A 201 -13.47 5.74 17.08
C ARG A 201 -14.46 6.30 18.09
N GLN A 202 -13.92 6.80 19.18
CA GLN A 202 -14.67 7.60 20.14
C GLN A 202 -14.88 9.02 19.59
N ALA A 203 -16.10 9.54 19.66
CA ALA A 203 -16.45 10.88 19.19
C ALA A 203 -17.33 11.60 20.22
N LEU A 204 -17.14 12.92 20.34
CA LEU A 204 -17.97 13.76 21.19
C LEU A 204 -19.39 13.83 20.63
N VAL A 205 -20.37 13.69 21.51
CA VAL A 205 -21.78 13.92 21.20
C VAL A 205 -22.06 15.41 21.44
N CYS A 206 -22.20 16.16 20.36
CA CYS A 206 -22.29 17.62 20.37
C CYS A 206 -23.72 18.14 20.15
N GLY A 207 -24.66 17.26 19.83
CA GLY A 207 -26.05 17.61 19.60
C GLY A 207 -26.83 16.48 18.96
N TRP A 208 -28.10 16.72 18.71
CA TRP A 208 -28.96 15.77 18.02
C TRP A 208 -30.07 16.46 17.24
N VAL A 209 -30.56 15.78 16.20
CA VAL A 209 -31.68 16.22 15.37
C VAL A 209 -32.90 15.39 15.75
N PRO A 210 -34.06 16.00 16.07
CA PRO A 210 -35.28 15.27 16.35
C PRO A 210 -35.88 14.65 15.08
N VAL A 211 -36.66 13.59 15.22
CA VAL A 211 -37.48 13.07 14.10
C VAL A 211 -38.55 14.10 13.74
N SER A 212 -38.54 14.57 12.49
CA SER A 212 -39.55 15.52 11.98
C SER A 212 -40.96 14.91 11.96
N ARG A 213 -41.97 15.74 12.24
CA ARG A 213 -43.40 15.36 12.20
C ARG A 213 -43.91 15.00 10.79
N ASP A 214 -43.29 15.55 9.75
CA ASP A 214 -43.85 15.53 8.37
C ASP A 214 -43.20 14.48 7.44
N GLY A 215 -42.29 13.65 7.95
CA GLY A 215 -41.38 12.83 7.13
C GLY A 215 -41.62 11.31 7.11
N THR A 216 -42.82 10.80 7.38
CA THR A 216 -43.07 9.34 7.28
C THR A 216 -43.25 8.91 5.82
N ARG A 217 -42.17 8.41 5.20
CA ARG A 217 -42.25 7.65 3.94
C ARG A 217 -42.48 6.15 4.16
N SER A 218 -42.86 5.76 5.38
CA SER A 218 -43.37 4.43 5.72
C SER A 218 -44.54 4.59 6.69
N GLY A 219 -45.71 4.08 6.31
CA GLY A 219 -47.01 4.32 6.97
C GLY A 219 -47.18 3.70 8.36
N TRP A 220 -46.28 4.00 9.30
CA TRP A 220 -46.44 3.69 10.73
C TRP A 220 -46.67 4.99 11.52
N PRO A 221 -47.82 5.17 12.19
CA PRO A 221 -48.07 6.34 13.01
C PRO A 221 -47.42 6.15 14.39
N ARG A 222 -46.21 6.70 14.62
CA ARG A 222 -45.59 6.73 15.96
C ARG A 222 -44.74 7.99 16.17
N SER A 223 -45.40 9.12 16.41
CA SER A 223 -44.80 10.36 16.90
C SER A 223 -44.57 10.31 18.42
N GLY A 224 -43.43 10.81 18.90
CA GLY A 224 -43.13 11.03 20.33
C GLY A 224 -41.99 12.05 20.48
N PRO A 225 -41.98 12.91 21.52
CA PRO A 225 -41.09 14.07 21.66
C PRO A 225 -39.59 13.75 21.88
N ASP A 226 -39.25 12.49 22.19
CA ASP A 226 -37.91 12.06 22.62
C ASP A 226 -37.20 11.15 21.60
N ARG A 227 -37.53 11.26 20.30
CA ARG A 227 -36.89 10.46 19.25
C ARG A 227 -35.80 11.23 18.54
N ILE A 228 -34.59 10.70 18.61
CA ILE A 228 -33.41 11.20 17.91
C ILE A 228 -33.40 10.63 16.49
N ALA A 229 -33.41 11.49 15.47
CA ALA A 229 -33.20 11.10 14.07
C ALA A 229 -31.73 10.87 13.76
N ALA A 230 -30.87 11.74 14.30
CA ALA A 230 -29.42 11.62 14.17
C ALA A 230 -28.72 12.33 15.33
N VAL A 231 -27.58 11.81 15.74
CA VAL A 231 -26.64 12.43 16.67
C VAL A 231 -25.57 13.16 15.86
N LEU A 232 -25.22 14.37 16.29
CA LEU A 232 -24.18 15.21 15.69
C LEU A 232 -22.87 14.97 16.44
N LEU A 233 -21.83 14.60 15.68
CA LEU A 233 -20.56 14.16 16.23
C LEU A 233 -19.48 15.22 16.05
N GLY A 234 -18.65 15.37 17.07
CA GLY A 234 -17.44 16.19 17.04
C GLY A 234 -16.20 15.39 17.42
N LEU A 235 -15.04 15.84 16.95
CA LEU A 235 -13.75 15.41 17.50
C LEU A 235 -13.13 16.55 18.27
N PRO A 236 -12.46 16.30 19.40
CA PRO A 236 -11.79 17.37 20.13
C PRO A 236 -10.70 18.03 19.27
N GLY A 237 -10.54 19.33 19.48
CA GLY A 237 -9.54 20.16 18.83
C GLY A 237 -9.17 21.32 19.75
N PRO A 238 -8.06 22.02 19.48
CA PRO A 238 -7.49 23.02 20.39
C PRO A 238 -8.45 24.20 20.68
N ASP A 239 -9.29 24.58 19.71
CA ASP A 239 -10.27 25.66 19.84
C ASP A 239 -11.72 25.14 19.95
N GLY A 240 -11.87 23.88 20.36
CA GLY A 240 -13.15 23.19 20.48
C GLY A 240 -13.42 22.17 19.36
N PRO A 241 -14.53 21.42 19.47
CA PRO A 241 -14.81 20.28 18.61
C PRO A 241 -14.88 20.60 17.10
N GLU A 242 -14.24 19.80 16.26
CA GLU A 242 -14.45 19.80 14.81
C GLU A 242 -15.66 18.92 14.47
N TYR A 243 -16.64 19.45 13.74
CA TYR A 243 -17.78 18.64 13.29
C TYR A 243 -17.30 17.51 12.37
N VAL A 244 -17.73 16.27 12.60
CA VAL A 244 -17.33 15.13 11.75
C VAL A 244 -18.51 14.40 11.12
N GLY A 245 -19.71 14.97 11.22
CA GLY A 245 -20.90 14.45 10.58
C GLY A 245 -21.95 14.01 11.59
N ARG A 246 -22.92 13.24 11.08
CA ARG A 246 -24.06 12.77 11.86
C ARG A 246 -24.23 11.26 11.72
N VAL A 247 -24.78 10.64 12.75
CA VAL A 247 -25.02 9.19 12.79
C VAL A 247 -26.43 8.91 13.30
N GLY A 248 -27.12 7.93 12.70
CA GLY A 248 -28.40 7.45 13.22
C GLY A 248 -28.17 6.41 14.32
N LEU A 249 -29.01 6.42 15.35
CA LEU A 249 -28.99 5.44 16.44
C LEU A 249 -29.54 4.05 16.03
N GLY A 250 -29.95 3.88 14.77
CA GLY A 250 -30.54 2.64 14.25
C GLY A 250 -32.01 2.42 14.64
N ALA A 251 -32.56 1.27 14.24
CA ALA A 251 -33.98 0.93 14.40
C ALA A 251 -34.35 0.47 15.82
N SER A 252 -33.37 -0.03 16.58
CA SER A 252 -33.49 -0.47 17.97
C SER A 252 -32.82 0.55 18.91
N GLN A 253 -33.18 1.84 18.78
CA GLN A 253 -32.61 2.92 19.59
C GLN A 253 -32.46 2.47 21.04
N ASP A 254 -31.22 2.39 21.51
CA ASP A 254 -30.99 2.02 22.90
C ASP A 254 -31.64 3.10 23.77
N ARG A 255 -32.57 2.68 24.63
CA ARG A 255 -33.34 3.62 25.45
C ARG A 255 -32.43 4.33 26.44
N GLU A 256 -31.36 3.67 26.87
CA GLU A 256 -30.39 4.24 27.80
C GLU A 256 -29.57 5.34 27.13
N ASP A 257 -29.04 5.08 25.92
CA ASP A 257 -28.33 6.09 25.13
C ASP A 257 -29.21 7.28 24.81
N VAL A 258 -30.45 7.05 24.35
CA VAL A 258 -31.40 8.14 24.06
C VAL A 258 -31.69 8.96 25.31
N ALA A 259 -31.95 8.31 26.44
CA ALA A 259 -32.22 9.00 27.70
C ALA A 259 -31.02 9.85 28.14
N ALA A 260 -29.81 9.31 28.05
CA ALA A 260 -28.58 10.03 28.38
C ALA A 260 -28.35 11.24 27.46
N ILE A 261 -28.50 11.08 26.14
CA ILE A 261 -28.32 12.17 25.16
C ILE A 261 -29.38 13.27 25.35
N VAL A 262 -30.63 12.90 25.62
CA VAL A 262 -31.72 13.87 25.83
C VAL A 262 -31.56 14.61 27.16
N ALA A 263 -31.02 13.95 28.19
CA ALA A 263 -30.79 14.53 29.51
C ALA A 263 -29.49 15.36 29.63
N ALA A 264 -28.59 15.27 28.65
CA ALA A 264 -27.32 15.98 28.67
C ALA A 264 -27.50 17.52 28.70
N PRO A 265 -26.55 18.26 29.32
CA PRO A 265 -26.60 19.72 29.37
C PRO A 265 -26.70 20.34 27.98
N ARG A 266 -27.59 21.34 27.83
CA ARG A 266 -27.88 21.99 26.55
C ARG A 266 -27.19 23.34 26.47
N THR A 267 -26.81 23.69 25.26
CA THR A 267 -26.30 25.03 24.92
C THR A 267 -27.14 25.65 23.80
N ASP A 268 -27.14 26.98 23.70
CA ASP A 268 -27.84 27.72 22.65
C ASP A 268 -26.97 27.95 21.40
N VAL A 269 -25.66 27.70 21.51
CA VAL A 269 -24.67 27.92 20.45
C VAL A 269 -24.10 26.58 20.00
N PRO A 270 -23.90 26.32 18.69
CA PRO A 270 -23.26 25.09 18.25
C PRO A 270 -21.86 24.96 18.87
N PRO A 271 -21.53 23.83 19.52
CA PRO A 271 -20.27 23.67 20.24
C PRO A 271 -19.11 23.29 19.30
N PHE A 272 -19.21 23.64 18.01
CA PHE A 272 -18.21 23.28 17.00
C PHE A 272 -17.36 24.49 16.64
N ARG A 273 -16.07 24.26 16.37
CA ARG A 273 -15.15 25.25 15.83
C ARG A 273 -15.65 25.75 14.47
N VAL A 274 -15.47 27.04 14.21
CA VAL A 274 -15.65 27.65 12.89
C VAL A 274 -14.37 27.46 12.07
N GLY A 275 -14.45 26.76 10.93
CA GLY A 275 -13.30 26.52 10.06
C GLY A 275 -13.11 27.58 8.96
N GLY A 276 -11.86 27.97 8.66
CA GLY A 276 -11.45 28.63 7.41
C GLY A 276 -10.80 27.60 6.46
N ALA A 277 -11.12 27.55 5.16
CA ALA A 277 -10.54 28.41 4.11
C ALA A 277 -11.56 29.27 3.31
N ASP A 278 -12.85 29.17 3.64
CA ASP A 278 -13.92 29.96 3.01
C ASP A 278 -14.39 31.13 3.90
N ALA A 279 -13.47 31.70 4.69
CA ALA A 279 -13.74 32.78 5.65
C ALA A 279 -14.29 34.07 5.00
N GLY A 280 -14.39 34.13 3.67
CA GLY A 280 -15.03 35.21 2.92
C GLY A 280 -16.54 35.02 2.67
N ARG A 281 -17.13 33.83 2.91
CA ARG A 281 -18.57 33.58 2.70
C ARG A 281 -19.15 32.69 3.80
N SER A 282 -19.56 33.34 4.90
CA SER A 282 -20.26 32.78 6.07
C SER A 282 -19.40 31.92 7.00
N ALA A 283 -19.24 32.40 8.24
CA ALA A 283 -18.63 31.71 9.36
C ALA A 283 -19.45 30.46 9.76
N SER A 284 -19.37 29.40 8.96
CA SER A 284 -20.10 28.16 9.23
C SER A 284 -19.26 27.23 10.11
N THR A 285 -19.89 26.63 11.11
CA THR A 285 -19.35 25.60 12.00
C THR A 285 -19.09 24.26 11.28
N GLY A 286 -19.10 24.26 9.94
CA GLY A 286 -19.10 23.08 9.09
C GLY A 286 -20.43 22.32 9.06
N VAL A 287 -21.35 22.56 10.01
CA VAL A 287 -22.66 21.91 10.01
C VAL A 287 -23.53 22.50 8.90
N PRO A 288 -24.12 21.67 7.99
CA PRO A 288 -25.06 22.17 6.98
C PRO A 288 -26.22 22.95 7.62
N ALA A 289 -26.58 24.10 7.04
CA ALA A 289 -27.55 25.04 7.61
C ALA A 289 -28.90 24.37 7.98
N GLU A 290 -29.43 23.54 7.07
CA GLU A 290 -30.69 22.79 7.29
C GLU A 290 -30.64 21.88 8.53
N ILE A 291 -29.46 21.34 8.85
CA ILE A 291 -29.25 20.49 10.02
C ILE A 291 -29.13 21.38 11.26
N ALA A 292 -28.36 22.47 11.17
CA ALA A 292 -28.13 23.40 12.28
C ALA A 292 -29.44 24.04 12.78
N GLU A 293 -30.37 24.36 11.87
CA GLU A 293 -31.69 24.93 12.21
C GLU A 293 -32.57 23.99 13.05
N GLN A 294 -32.39 22.68 12.89
CA GLN A 294 -33.20 21.66 13.58
C GLN A 294 -32.48 21.04 14.77
N ALA A 295 -31.19 21.34 14.93
CA ALA A 295 -30.33 20.73 15.93
C ALA A 295 -30.70 21.20 17.34
N ARG A 296 -30.60 20.26 18.28
CA ARG A 296 -30.55 20.55 19.71
C ARG A 296 -29.11 20.38 20.15
N TRP A 297 -28.46 21.49 20.46
CA TRP A 297 -27.05 21.52 20.83
C TRP A 297 -26.84 21.07 22.27
N LEU A 298 -25.75 20.33 22.49
CA LEU A 298 -25.34 19.83 23.80
C LEU A 298 -23.97 20.41 24.16
N GLU A 299 -23.74 20.62 25.45
CA GLU A 299 -22.39 20.85 25.93
C GLU A 299 -21.56 19.57 25.70
N PRO A 300 -20.34 19.66 25.10
CA PRO A 300 -19.52 18.47 24.86
C PRO A 300 -19.13 17.82 26.19
N GLY A 301 -19.54 16.58 26.38
CA GLY A 301 -19.26 15.81 27.61
C GLY A 301 -19.65 14.34 27.52
N LEU A 302 -20.58 14.01 26.64
CA LEU A 302 -20.86 12.62 26.26
C LEU A 302 -19.92 12.18 25.12
N VAL A 303 -19.43 10.95 25.23
CA VAL A 303 -18.60 10.30 24.21
C VAL A 303 -19.33 9.07 23.69
N ALA A 304 -19.29 8.87 22.38
CA ALA A 304 -19.88 7.73 21.71
C ALA A 304 -18.84 6.95 20.94
N LEU A 305 -18.97 5.62 20.93
CA LEU A 305 -18.21 4.76 20.04
C LEU A 305 -18.96 4.69 18.72
N VAL A 306 -18.27 5.03 17.63
CA VAL A 306 -18.82 4.96 16.28
C VAL A 306 -17.92 4.13 15.39
N GLU A 307 -18.54 3.34 14.53
CA GLU A 307 -17.87 2.63 13.46
C GLU A 307 -17.99 3.43 12.16
N HIS A 308 -16.93 3.53 11.36
CA HIS A 308 -16.92 4.26 10.10
C HIS A 308 -15.96 3.63 9.07
N ARG A 309 -16.02 4.11 7.82
CA ARG A 309 -15.18 3.62 6.71
C ARG A 309 -14.10 4.62 6.27
N GLY A 310 -13.63 5.46 7.18
CA GLY A 310 -12.69 6.56 6.90
C GLY A 310 -13.34 7.96 6.93
N ARG A 311 -12.67 8.96 6.35
CA ARG A 311 -13.13 10.37 6.28
C ARG A 311 -13.19 10.85 4.83
N THR A 312 -14.06 11.83 4.58
CA THR A 312 -14.04 12.62 3.35
C THR A 312 -12.94 13.69 3.42
N ALA A 313 -12.60 14.31 2.28
CA ALA A 313 -11.68 15.46 2.25
C ALA A 313 -12.15 16.62 3.14
N ALA A 314 -13.47 16.82 3.26
CA ALA A 314 -14.08 17.78 4.17
C ALA A 314 -14.13 17.31 5.64
N GLY A 315 -13.37 16.27 6.00
CA GLY A 315 -13.23 15.81 7.37
C GLY A 315 -14.42 15.04 7.95
N ARG A 316 -15.42 14.64 7.14
CA ARG A 316 -16.62 13.94 7.62
C ARG A 316 -16.43 12.42 7.65
N LEU A 317 -16.97 11.73 8.65
CA LEU A 317 -16.96 10.26 8.69
C LEU A 317 -17.77 9.68 7.53
N VAL A 318 -17.22 8.68 6.85
CA VAL A 318 -17.88 7.96 5.75
C VAL A 318 -18.69 6.79 6.31
N LEU A 319 -20.00 6.80 6.02
CA LEU A 319 -20.97 5.76 6.44
C LEU A 319 -20.87 5.40 7.94
N PRO A 320 -20.95 6.39 8.86
CA PRO A 320 -20.85 6.11 10.28
C PRO A 320 -22.03 5.29 10.79
N SER A 321 -21.78 4.41 11.74
CA SER A 321 -22.75 3.58 12.45
C SER A 321 -22.55 3.72 13.96
N TRP A 322 -23.64 3.89 14.70
CA TRP A 322 -23.61 4.04 16.16
C TRP A 322 -23.35 2.69 16.82
N LEU A 323 -22.38 2.63 17.75
CA LEU A 323 -22.11 1.43 18.55
C LEU A 323 -22.55 1.57 20.01
N GLY A 324 -22.66 2.79 20.54
CA GLY A 324 -23.10 3.05 21.92
C GLY A 324 -22.45 4.29 22.52
N LEU A 325 -22.95 4.75 23.67
CA LEU A 325 -22.19 5.65 24.53
C LEU A 325 -21.03 4.91 25.21
N VAL A 326 -19.93 5.64 25.44
CA VAL A 326 -18.74 5.15 26.16
C VAL A 326 -18.85 5.56 27.62
N ALA A 327 -18.59 4.63 28.54
CA ALA A 327 -18.56 4.94 29.96
C ALA A 327 -17.39 5.89 30.29
N PRO A 328 -17.53 6.82 31.26
CA PRO A 328 -16.48 7.79 31.57
C PRO A 328 -15.09 7.19 31.83
N ASP A 329 -15.04 6.01 32.45
CA ASP A 329 -13.79 5.31 32.77
C ASP A 329 -13.12 4.65 31.54
N ASP A 330 -13.86 4.47 30.44
CA ASP A 330 -13.40 3.86 29.19
C ASP A 330 -13.09 4.92 28.10
N ILE A 331 -13.19 6.22 28.44
CA ILE A 331 -12.87 7.30 27.51
C ILE A 331 -11.35 7.33 27.29
N GLU A 332 -10.95 7.23 26.03
CA GLU A 332 -9.54 7.25 25.66
C GLU A 332 -8.92 8.63 25.96
N PRO A 333 -7.76 8.69 26.68
CA PRO A 333 -7.11 9.94 27.04
C PRO A 333 -6.58 10.70 25.81
N GLU A 334 -6.30 10.01 24.70
CA GLU A 334 -5.89 10.58 23.42
C GLU A 334 -7.02 10.67 22.40
N LEU A 335 -8.24 11.03 22.83
CA LEU A 335 -9.25 11.55 21.89
C LEU A 335 -8.69 12.66 20.98
N GLU A 336 -7.62 13.33 21.43
CA GLU A 336 -6.83 14.40 20.81
C GLU A 336 -5.82 13.96 19.74
N SER A 337 -5.64 12.65 19.47
CA SER A 337 -4.62 12.19 18.51
C SER A 337 -4.89 12.67 17.08
N GLU A 338 -3.88 13.37 16.52
CA GLU A 338 -3.81 13.84 15.14
C GLU A 338 -4.14 12.73 14.16
N TRP A 339 -5.05 13.05 13.23
CA TRP A 339 -5.29 12.21 12.07
C TRP A 339 -4.01 12.14 11.23
N PRO A 340 -3.67 11.00 10.61
CA PRO A 340 -2.87 11.08 9.39
C PRO A 340 -3.61 12.02 8.43
N GLU A 341 -2.92 13.06 7.92
CA GLU A 341 -3.57 14.12 7.16
C GLU A 341 -4.50 13.56 6.06
N PRO A 342 -5.70 14.13 5.88
CA PRO A 342 -6.52 13.81 4.73
C PRO A 342 -5.67 14.01 3.47
N VAL A 343 -5.72 13.05 2.55
CA VAL A 343 -5.03 13.18 1.26
C VAL A 343 -5.46 14.51 0.64
N PRO A 344 -4.53 15.46 0.41
CA PRO A 344 -4.89 16.75 -0.16
C PRO A 344 -5.56 16.50 -1.52
N GLU A 345 -6.70 17.16 -1.76
CA GLU A 345 -7.20 17.27 -3.11
C GLU A 345 -6.12 17.96 -3.96
N PRO A 346 -5.86 17.48 -5.19
CA PRO A 346 -4.96 18.19 -6.07
C PRO A 346 -5.50 19.62 -6.21
N PRO A 347 -4.65 20.66 -6.10
CA PRO A 347 -5.10 22.02 -6.29
C PRO A 347 -5.80 22.12 -7.65
N ALA A 348 -6.89 22.89 -7.70
CA ALA A 348 -7.45 23.32 -8.98
C ALA A 348 -6.31 23.95 -9.78
N GLU A 349 -6.11 23.46 -11.01
CA GLU A 349 -5.02 23.81 -11.92
C GLU A 349 -4.70 25.31 -11.87
N PRO A 350 -3.46 25.72 -11.50
CA PRO A 350 -2.97 27.03 -11.86
C PRO A 350 -2.49 26.98 -13.32
N GLU A 351 -2.91 27.98 -14.10
CA GLU A 351 -2.38 28.25 -15.43
C GLU A 351 -0.84 28.31 -15.41
N ALA A 352 -0.21 27.58 -16.32
CA ALA A 352 1.24 27.42 -16.38
C ALA A 352 1.97 28.76 -16.59
N PRO A 353 2.94 29.13 -15.73
CA PRO A 353 3.93 30.13 -16.09
C PRO A 353 5.11 29.45 -16.79
N THR A 354 5.37 29.89 -18.01
CA THR A 354 6.65 29.72 -18.72
C THR A 354 7.76 30.47 -18.00
N ALA A 355 8.78 29.75 -17.53
CA ALA A 355 10.09 30.32 -17.25
C ALA A 355 11.17 29.25 -17.47
N GLU A 356 12.16 29.61 -18.30
CA GLU A 356 13.37 28.84 -18.57
C GLU A 356 14.18 28.71 -17.27
N ILE A 357 14.58 27.49 -16.92
CA ILE A 357 15.54 27.21 -15.85
C ILE A 357 16.73 26.51 -16.49
N GLU A 358 17.88 27.14 -16.34
CA GLU A 358 19.20 26.71 -16.76
C GLU A 358 19.59 25.42 -16.00
N GLU A 359 19.89 24.36 -16.74
CA GLU A 359 20.23 23.02 -16.23
C GLU A 359 21.59 23.02 -15.50
N ALA A 360 21.58 22.66 -14.22
CA ALA A 360 22.71 22.02 -13.56
C ALA A 360 22.41 20.51 -13.46
N PRO A 361 23.39 19.62 -13.72
CA PRO A 361 23.14 18.19 -13.63
C PRO A 361 22.89 17.81 -12.16
N PRO A 362 21.80 17.11 -11.83
CA PRO A 362 21.57 16.64 -10.48
C PRO A 362 22.62 15.57 -10.12
N ALA A 363 23.22 15.70 -8.93
CA ALA A 363 24.07 14.68 -8.34
C ALA A 363 23.28 13.35 -8.21
N PRO A 364 23.93 12.19 -8.40
CA PRO A 364 23.27 10.91 -8.17
C PRO A 364 22.86 10.84 -6.70
N TRP A 365 21.74 10.16 -6.42
CA TRP A 365 21.09 9.91 -5.11
C TRP A 365 19.71 10.54 -4.90
N HIS A 366 19.23 11.52 -5.69
CA HIS A 366 17.87 12.06 -5.47
C HIS A 366 17.08 12.26 -6.76
N GLY A 367 16.29 11.26 -7.12
CA GLY A 367 15.18 11.34 -8.07
C GLY A 367 13.92 10.69 -7.48
N SER A 368 12.74 11.24 -7.76
CA SER A 368 11.44 10.77 -7.24
C SER A 368 11.08 9.35 -7.69
N LEU A 369 11.67 8.85 -8.77
CA LEU A 369 11.54 7.48 -9.26
C LEU A 369 12.48 6.52 -8.52
N SER A 370 13.73 6.92 -8.24
CA SER A 370 14.71 6.14 -7.47
C SER A 370 14.24 5.88 -6.04
N ARG A 371 13.68 6.90 -5.37
CA ARG A 371 13.10 6.78 -4.02
C ARG A 371 11.90 5.80 -3.94
N ARG A 372 11.18 5.59 -5.05
CA ARG A 372 10.04 4.65 -5.15
C ARG A 372 10.50 3.22 -5.46
N LEU A 373 11.51 3.05 -6.31
CA LEU A 373 12.16 1.74 -6.55
C LEU A 373 12.95 1.23 -5.34
N GLU A 374 13.46 2.11 -4.49
CA GLU A 374 14.07 1.77 -3.18
C GLU A 374 13.03 1.27 -2.16
N GLN A 375 11.81 1.81 -2.14
CA GLN A 375 10.72 1.27 -1.32
C GLN A 375 10.36 -0.16 -1.73
N HIS A 376 10.40 -0.49 -3.02
CA HIS A 376 10.15 -1.86 -3.49
C HIS A 376 11.17 -2.86 -2.94
N PHE A 377 12.46 -2.50 -2.90
CA PHE A 377 13.48 -3.33 -2.26
C PHE A 377 13.16 -3.55 -0.77
N VAL A 378 12.80 -2.50 -0.03
CA VAL A 378 12.40 -2.61 1.38
C VAL A 378 11.21 -3.55 1.54
N TYR A 379 10.14 -3.36 0.75
CA TYR A 379 8.96 -4.21 0.83
C TYR A 379 9.27 -5.66 0.45
N ASN A 380 10.00 -5.89 -0.64
CA ASN A 380 10.39 -7.24 -1.05
C ASN A 380 11.23 -7.92 0.03
N THR A 381 12.18 -7.20 0.63
CA THR A 381 13.02 -7.70 1.71
C THR A 381 12.18 -8.12 2.92
N LEU A 382 11.31 -7.23 3.39
CA LEU A 382 10.43 -7.50 4.52
C LEU A 382 9.45 -8.64 4.22
N ASN A 383 8.95 -8.75 2.99
CA ASN A 383 8.08 -9.84 2.56
C ASN A 383 8.81 -11.19 2.57
N THR A 384 10.03 -11.24 2.05
CA THR A 384 10.89 -12.43 2.08
C THR A 384 11.18 -12.85 3.53
N ILE A 385 11.57 -11.90 4.39
CA ILE A 385 11.79 -12.15 5.81
C ILE A 385 10.52 -12.70 6.46
N ALA A 386 9.38 -12.04 6.26
CA ALA A 386 8.08 -12.45 6.83
C ALA A 386 7.65 -13.86 6.38
N ALA A 387 7.88 -14.19 5.10
CA ALA A 387 7.63 -15.54 4.59
C ALA A 387 8.50 -16.60 5.30
N LEU A 388 9.77 -16.28 5.56
CA LEU A 388 10.73 -17.17 6.21
C LEU A 388 10.49 -17.32 7.72
N VAL A 389 9.87 -16.35 8.41
CA VAL A 389 9.62 -16.43 9.87
C VAL A 389 8.93 -17.74 10.26
N ARG A 390 8.07 -18.31 9.41
CA ARG A 390 7.36 -19.56 9.69
C ARG A 390 8.08 -20.81 9.19
N THR A 391 8.81 -20.72 8.09
CA THR A 391 9.41 -21.87 7.40
C THR A 391 10.88 -22.09 7.76
N ASP A 392 11.62 -21.00 7.99
CA ASP A 392 13.04 -20.98 8.36
C ASP A 392 13.36 -19.75 9.27
N PRO A 393 12.98 -19.81 10.57
CA PRO A 393 13.19 -18.71 11.51
C PRO A 393 14.67 -18.29 11.67
N PRO A 394 15.66 -19.20 11.71
CA PRO A 394 17.07 -18.82 11.71
C PRO A 394 17.45 -17.95 10.52
N ARG A 395 17.08 -18.36 9.29
CA ARG A 395 17.38 -17.55 8.09
C ARG A 395 16.66 -16.21 8.09
N ALA A 396 15.40 -16.18 8.54
CA ALA A 396 14.65 -14.92 8.68
C ALA A 396 15.36 -13.93 9.63
N ARG A 397 15.94 -14.42 10.73
CA ARG A 397 16.69 -13.60 11.68
C ARG A 397 17.98 -13.05 11.06
N GLU A 398 18.72 -13.86 10.31
CA GLU A 398 19.93 -13.42 9.60
C GLU A 398 19.60 -12.28 8.62
N LEU A 399 18.56 -12.47 7.79
CA LEU A 399 18.13 -11.46 6.84
C LEU A 399 17.64 -10.17 7.50
N LEU A 400 16.96 -10.28 8.65
CA LEU A 400 16.53 -9.11 9.42
C LEU A 400 17.73 -8.31 9.96
N LEU A 401 18.77 -9.00 10.43
CA LEU A 401 20.01 -8.36 10.88
C LEU A 401 20.74 -7.71 9.68
N GLY A 402 20.87 -8.42 8.56
CA GLY A 402 21.45 -7.88 7.33
C GLY A 402 20.69 -6.65 6.81
N PHE A 403 19.36 -6.64 6.90
CA PHE A 403 18.56 -5.48 6.54
C PHE A 403 18.78 -4.28 7.48
N ALA A 404 18.97 -4.54 8.78
CA ALA A 404 19.34 -3.49 9.74
C ALA A 404 20.76 -2.97 9.50
N ASP A 405 21.71 -3.83 9.10
CA ASP A 405 23.06 -3.44 8.68
C ASP A 405 23.02 -2.53 7.44
N LEU A 406 22.20 -2.89 6.46
CA LEU A 406 22.01 -2.09 5.24
C LEU A 406 21.38 -0.73 5.53
N SER A 407 20.42 -0.67 6.44
CA SER A 407 19.80 0.59 6.88
C SER A 407 20.83 1.50 7.57
N ARG A 408 21.71 0.93 8.42
CA ARG A 408 22.82 1.68 9.02
C ARG A 408 23.85 2.16 8.00
N ALA A 409 24.10 1.39 6.94
CA ALA A 409 24.96 1.84 5.85
C ALA A 409 24.34 3.04 5.11
N ALA A 410 23.02 3.00 4.86
CA ALA A 410 22.29 4.10 4.24
C ALA A 410 22.32 5.40 5.08
N ASP A 411 22.23 5.30 6.41
CA ASP A 411 22.35 6.46 7.31
C ASP A 411 23.70 7.18 7.19
N ARG A 412 24.75 6.47 6.74
CA ARG A 412 26.11 6.99 6.54
C ARG A 412 26.35 7.56 5.14
N ALA A 413 25.32 7.62 4.28
CA ALA A 413 25.42 8.13 2.92
C ALA A 413 25.95 9.58 2.83
N GLY A 414 25.74 10.37 3.88
CA GLY A 414 26.21 11.77 3.96
C GLY A 414 27.66 11.93 4.42
N GLU A 415 28.37 10.85 4.77
CA GLU A 415 29.78 10.91 5.15
C GLU A 415 30.69 11.19 3.93
N ALA A 416 31.86 11.80 4.18
CA ALA A 416 32.79 12.11 3.09
C ALA A 416 33.44 10.86 2.48
N SER A 417 33.68 9.83 3.28
CA SER A 417 34.24 8.54 2.88
C SER A 417 34.02 7.50 3.99
N ILE A 418 33.86 6.23 3.61
CA ILE A 418 33.91 5.08 4.54
C ILE A 418 35.04 4.13 4.14
N ARG A 419 35.30 3.12 4.97
CA ARG A 419 36.30 2.09 4.61
C ARG A 419 35.70 1.08 3.62
N LEU A 420 36.54 0.55 2.74
CA LEU A 420 36.12 -0.45 1.76
C LEU A 420 35.53 -1.71 2.41
N ASP A 421 36.06 -2.17 3.54
CA ASP A 421 35.49 -3.33 4.25
C ASP A 421 34.08 -3.09 4.79
N GLU A 422 33.78 -1.86 5.26
CA GLU A 422 32.43 -1.45 5.66
C GLU A 422 31.47 -1.43 4.47
N GLU A 423 31.91 -0.90 3.33
CA GLU A 423 31.13 -0.89 2.08
C GLU A 423 30.86 -2.33 1.58
N LEU A 424 31.87 -3.21 1.57
CA LEU A 424 31.72 -4.61 1.17
C LEU A 424 30.85 -5.41 2.14
N ALA A 425 30.83 -5.06 3.43
CA ALA A 425 29.88 -5.65 4.38
C ALA A 425 28.43 -5.30 4.01
N ALA A 426 28.15 -4.04 3.65
CA ALA A 426 26.83 -3.62 3.17
C ALA A 426 26.44 -4.33 1.86
N VAL A 427 27.39 -4.49 0.93
CA VAL A 427 27.21 -5.26 -0.31
C VAL A 427 26.83 -6.71 -0.02
N ARG A 428 27.53 -7.38 0.90
CA ARG A 428 27.22 -8.76 1.28
C ARG A 428 25.82 -8.88 1.90
N ALA A 429 25.47 -7.98 2.81
CA ALA A 429 24.13 -7.95 3.41
C ALA A 429 23.03 -7.77 2.35
N TYR A 430 23.22 -6.86 1.40
CA TYR A 430 22.30 -6.67 0.27
C TYR A 430 22.17 -7.93 -0.60
N LEU A 431 23.29 -8.53 -0.99
CA LEU A 431 23.30 -9.72 -1.84
C LEU A 431 22.71 -10.95 -1.15
N GLU A 432 22.86 -11.08 0.18
CA GLU A 432 22.19 -12.14 0.93
C GLU A 432 20.66 -12.01 0.91
N ILE A 433 20.15 -10.79 0.99
CA ILE A 433 18.72 -10.48 0.89
C ILE A 433 18.20 -10.81 -0.51
N GLU A 434 18.91 -10.36 -1.55
CA GLU A 434 18.52 -10.63 -2.94
C GLU A 434 18.64 -12.13 -3.27
N HIS A 435 19.62 -12.83 -2.72
CA HIS A 435 19.76 -14.28 -2.90
C HIS A 435 18.60 -15.04 -2.25
N ALA A 436 18.09 -14.57 -1.11
CA ALA A 436 16.87 -15.15 -0.52
C ALA A 436 15.63 -14.95 -1.41
N ARG A 437 15.62 -13.92 -2.27
CA ARG A 437 14.52 -13.65 -3.21
C ARG A 437 14.67 -14.45 -4.50
N PHE A 438 15.86 -14.48 -5.08
CA PHE A 438 16.12 -15.08 -6.39
C PHE A 438 16.57 -16.54 -6.32
N GLY A 439 16.94 -17.04 -5.15
CA GLY A 439 17.46 -18.39 -4.95
C GLY A 439 18.66 -18.65 -5.85
N SER A 440 18.66 -19.80 -6.53
CA SER A 440 19.73 -20.21 -7.42
C SER A 440 19.87 -19.36 -8.69
N ARG A 441 18.96 -18.41 -8.97
CA ARG A 441 19.07 -17.50 -10.11
C ARG A 441 20.07 -16.37 -9.89
N LEU A 442 20.53 -16.15 -8.66
CA LEU A 442 21.52 -15.12 -8.35
C LEU A 442 22.78 -15.78 -7.79
N GLU A 443 23.82 -15.84 -8.60
CA GLU A 443 25.16 -16.23 -8.16
C GLU A 443 25.95 -15.01 -7.71
N THR A 444 26.66 -15.11 -6.58
CA THR A 444 27.37 -13.98 -6.01
C THR A 444 28.79 -14.34 -5.60
N SER A 445 29.73 -13.41 -5.79
CA SER A 445 31.11 -13.54 -5.34
C SER A 445 31.61 -12.21 -4.78
N VAL A 446 31.82 -12.14 -3.47
CA VAL A 446 32.35 -10.94 -2.79
C VAL A 446 33.47 -11.37 -1.84
N PRO A 447 34.72 -11.46 -2.33
CA PRO A 447 35.88 -11.80 -1.51
C PRO A 447 36.20 -10.67 -0.52
N ASP A 448 36.98 -10.98 0.51
CA ASP A 448 37.47 -9.97 1.44
C ASP A 448 38.50 -9.05 0.78
N ALA A 449 38.45 -7.76 1.15
CA ALA A 449 39.32 -6.72 0.59
C ALA A 449 40.81 -6.89 0.92
N GLY A 450 41.18 -7.80 1.82
CA GLY A 450 42.58 -8.03 2.21
C GLY A 450 43.29 -6.74 2.63
N ASP A 451 44.45 -6.48 2.03
CA ASP A 451 45.26 -5.28 2.30
C ASP A 451 44.56 -3.95 1.95
N LEU A 452 43.50 -3.99 1.14
CA LEU A 452 42.72 -2.82 0.73
C LEU A 452 41.52 -2.55 1.65
N ALA A 453 41.31 -3.34 2.71
CA ALA A 453 40.17 -3.20 3.62
C ALA A 453 40.00 -1.78 4.17
N GLY A 454 41.10 -1.08 4.46
CA GLY A 454 41.10 0.29 4.98
C GLY A 454 41.06 1.40 3.92
N ALA A 455 41.00 1.09 2.63
CA ALA A 455 40.98 2.09 1.58
C ALA A 455 39.70 2.96 1.69
N PRO A 456 39.80 4.29 1.67
CA PRO A 456 38.63 5.16 1.71
C PRO A 456 37.88 5.10 0.37
N VAL A 457 36.57 4.86 0.45
CA VAL A 457 35.66 4.85 -0.70
C VAL A 457 34.47 5.79 -0.46
N PRO A 458 33.86 6.35 -1.52
CA PRO A 458 32.61 7.06 -1.36
C PRO A 458 31.54 6.11 -0.79
N PRO A 459 30.77 6.53 0.22
CA PRO A 459 29.73 5.68 0.79
C PRO A 459 28.73 5.23 -0.28
N LEU A 460 28.33 3.97 -0.22
CA LEU A 460 27.33 3.34 -1.10
C LEU A 460 27.72 3.24 -2.59
N ALA A 461 28.94 3.61 -2.99
CA ALA A 461 29.33 3.56 -4.40
C ALA A 461 29.36 2.14 -4.96
N VAL A 462 29.94 1.19 -4.22
CA VAL A 462 30.02 -0.21 -4.65
C VAL A 462 28.66 -0.86 -4.50
N LEU A 463 27.94 -0.57 -3.40
CA LEU A 463 26.58 -1.05 -3.20
C LEU A 463 25.62 -0.58 -4.30
N ALA A 464 25.70 0.68 -4.72
CA ALA A 464 24.89 1.22 -5.82
C ALA A 464 25.11 0.45 -7.12
N ALA A 465 26.37 0.21 -7.47
CA ALA A 465 26.73 -0.55 -8.66
C ALA A 465 26.28 -2.01 -8.58
N VAL A 466 26.43 -2.66 -7.43
CA VAL A 466 25.92 -4.02 -7.21
C VAL A 466 24.39 -4.08 -7.32
N ARG A 467 23.69 -3.08 -6.77
CA ARG A 467 22.23 -2.98 -6.88
C ARG A 467 21.81 -2.82 -8.34
N GLU A 468 22.45 -1.91 -9.07
CA GLU A 468 22.21 -1.69 -10.49
C GLU A 468 22.49 -2.96 -11.30
N ALA A 469 23.58 -3.68 -10.98
CA ALA A 469 23.92 -4.96 -11.57
C ALA A 469 22.79 -5.97 -11.42
N VAL A 470 22.26 -6.16 -10.20
CA VAL A 470 21.13 -7.07 -9.96
C VAL A 470 19.88 -6.62 -10.74
N GLN A 471 19.55 -5.33 -10.72
CA GLN A 471 18.34 -4.79 -11.36
C GLN A 471 18.37 -4.89 -12.88
N GLN A 472 19.54 -4.77 -13.51
CA GLN A 472 19.66 -4.77 -14.97
C GLN A 472 20.00 -6.15 -15.54
N TRP A 473 20.81 -6.94 -14.83
CA TRP A 473 21.41 -8.16 -15.39
C TRP A 473 20.83 -9.45 -14.80
N VAL A 474 20.13 -9.37 -13.66
CA VAL A 474 19.57 -10.56 -12.99
C VAL A 474 18.04 -10.51 -12.97
N GLU A 475 17.48 -9.42 -12.44
CA GLU A 475 16.03 -9.26 -12.25
C GLU A 475 15.19 -9.43 -13.53
N PRO A 476 15.60 -8.87 -14.69
CA PRO A 476 14.83 -8.99 -15.93
C PRO A 476 14.97 -10.36 -16.61
N HIS A 477 15.95 -11.17 -16.21
CA HIS A 477 16.41 -12.35 -16.94
C HIS A 477 15.94 -13.65 -16.26
N PRO A 478 15.04 -14.45 -16.87
CA PRO A 478 14.55 -15.70 -16.30
C PRO A 478 15.65 -16.70 -15.94
N GLU A 479 16.70 -16.79 -16.75
CA GLU A 479 17.91 -17.58 -16.53
C GLU A 479 18.75 -17.13 -15.33
N GLY A 480 18.46 -15.95 -14.77
CA GLY A 480 19.24 -15.37 -13.69
C GLY A 480 20.57 -14.79 -14.17
N GLY A 481 21.52 -14.66 -13.26
CA GLY A 481 22.84 -14.11 -13.55
C GLY A 481 23.80 -14.16 -12.37
N SER A 482 25.01 -13.68 -12.62
CA SER A 482 26.06 -13.56 -11.61
C SER A 482 26.41 -12.10 -11.36
N VAL A 483 26.70 -11.78 -10.10
CA VAL A 483 27.24 -10.48 -9.68
C VAL A 483 28.50 -10.72 -8.84
N ALA A 484 29.62 -10.19 -9.27
CA ALA A 484 30.90 -10.35 -8.60
C ALA A 484 31.55 -9.00 -8.30
N VAL A 485 32.09 -8.88 -7.09
CA VAL A 485 32.96 -7.78 -6.69
C VAL A 485 34.37 -8.33 -6.57
N THR A 486 35.37 -7.65 -7.12
CA THR A 486 36.77 -8.05 -6.99
C THR A 486 37.62 -6.86 -6.60
N THR A 487 38.52 -7.05 -5.67
CA THR A 487 39.47 -6.03 -5.22
C THR A 487 40.89 -6.47 -5.54
N GLY A 488 41.63 -5.66 -6.29
CA GLY A 488 42.99 -6.00 -6.74
C GLY A 488 43.62 -4.84 -7.51
N ASP A 489 44.95 -4.80 -7.59
CA ASP A 489 45.72 -3.80 -8.35
C ASP A 489 45.39 -2.33 -8.03
N GLY A 490 44.90 -2.05 -6.82
CA GLY A 490 44.49 -0.71 -6.40
C GLY A 490 43.12 -0.29 -6.95
N GLU A 491 42.25 -1.24 -7.30
CA GLU A 491 40.88 -0.97 -7.77
C GLU A 491 39.86 -1.94 -7.13
N CYS A 492 38.61 -1.49 -7.04
CA CYS A 492 37.44 -2.30 -6.75
C CYS A 492 36.56 -2.36 -8.00
N LEU A 493 36.36 -3.56 -8.54
CA LEU A 493 35.57 -3.80 -9.73
C LEU A 493 34.25 -4.48 -9.36
N VAL A 494 33.15 -4.04 -9.96
CA VAL A 494 31.86 -4.73 -9.93
C VAL A 494 31.57 -5.23 -11.33
N THR A 495 31.28 -6.52 -11.45
CA THR A 495 30.95 -7.18 -12.72
C THR A 495 29.63 -7.93 -12.62
N ALA A 496 28.94 -8.05 -13.76
CA ALA A 496 27.69 -8.78 -13.87
C ALA A 496 27.60 -9.56 -15.18
N ALA A 497 26.91 -10.71 -15.16
CA ALA A 497 26.65 -11.50 -16.35
C ALA A 497 25.25 -12.11 -16.31
N VAL A 498 24.63 -12.30 -17.48
CA VAL A 498 23.35 -13.02 -17.62
C VAL A 498 23.61 -14.52 -17.75
N GLY A 499 22.99 -15.33 -16.89
CA GLY A 499 23.18 -16.78 -16.79
C GLY A 499 24.61 -17.22 -16.41
N GLU A 500 24.81 -18.52 -16.22
CA GLU A 500 26.10 -19.10 -15.79
C GLU A 500 27.24 -18.94 -16.82
N SER A 501 26.91 -18.74 -18.10
CA SER A 501 27.89 -18.69 -19.21
C SER A 501 27.95 -17.32 -19.91
N GLY A 502 27.34 -16.29 -19.33
CA GLY A 502 27.35 -14.94 -19.88
C GLY A 502 28.74 -14.31 -19.83
N GLU A 503 29.06 -13.45 -20.81
CA GLU A 503 30.28 -12.65 -20.78
C GLU A 503 30.15 -11.57 -19.68
N PRO A 504 31.05 -11.51 -18.69
CA PRO A 504 30.96 -10.53 -17.61
C PRO A 504 31.18 -9.11 -18.12
N VAL A 505 30.29 -8.19 -17.74
CA VAL A 505 30.37 -6.77 -18.03
C VAL A 505 30.77 -6.01 -16.78
N VAL A 506 31.68 -5.05 -16.93
CA VAL A 506 32.09 -4.16 -15.83
C VAL A 506 31.03 -3.10 -15.62
N VAL A 507 30.40 -3.11 -14.44
CA VAL A 507 29.37 -2.13 -14.01
C VAL A 507 30.04 -0.95 -13.30
N LEU A 508 31.10 -1.22 -12.54
CA LEU A 508 31.90 -0.19 -11.85
C LEU A 508 33.37 -0.58 -11.86
N ALA A 509 34.23 0.42 -12.07
CA ALA A 509 35.65 0.36 -11.77
C ALA A 509 36.01 1.54 -10.87
N LEU A 510 36.22 1.27 -9.58
CA LEU A 510 36.50 2.29 -8.57
C LEU A 510 37.98 2.25 -8.19
N PRO A 511 38.77 3.30 -8.48
CA PRO A 511 40.15 3.36 -8.03
C PRO A 511 40.22 3.48 -6.51
N LEU A 512 41.12 2.71 -5.90
CA LEU A 512 41.38 2.65 -4.47
C LEU A 512 42.76 3.23 -4.18
N VAL A 513 42.82 4.08 -3.16
CA VAL A 513 44.10 4.55 -2.62
C VAL A 513 44.28 3.85 -1.28
N ALA A 514 45.42 3.18 -1.07
CA ALA A 514 45.72 2.58 0.22
C ALA A 514 45.63 3.68 1.30
N GLY A 515 44.81 3.45 2.34
CA GLY A 515 44.67 4.38 3.45
C GLY A 515 46.01 4.60 4.16
N PRO A 516 46.22 5.74 4.84
CA PRO A 516 47.40 5.93 5.67
C PRO A 516 47.43 4.82 6.73
N SER A 517 48.47 3.99 6.67
CA SER A 517 48.75 2.86 7.58
C SER A 517 48.86 3.25 9.04
#